data_AF-A0A7D3VZS8-F1
#
_entry.id   AF-A0A7D3VZS8-F1
#
_cell.length_a   1.000
_cell.length_b   1.000
_cell.length_c   1.000
_cell.angle_alpha   90.00
_cell.angle_beta   90.00
_cell.angle_gamma   90.00
#
_symmetry.space_group_name_H-M   'P 1'
#
loop_
_entity.id
_entity.type
_entity.pdbx_description
1 polymer ?
#
loop_
_entity_poly.entity_id
_entity_poly.type
_entity_poly.pdbx_seq_one_letter_code
_entity_poly.pdbx_strand_id
1 'polypeptide(L)'
;MSTETHTALYRQVVAEIEARLLAPLDVLLDGAEALASLRRRVDVDAQTWAAQMLGPDAELARSAAIRVLAVVQPFDPDPSWWRTPLGRAVLDLIGYPGRESVSRSVAGAMLGITRQGVQDLVNRGKLARHPDGGVSVASVRARACSVVGGGGVSGASGASGGANASGVASASGVAGVGDVGVVGDGARVGLAGDAGVAGDAGVAGGSMRGRAGR
;
A
#
# COMPACT_ATOMS: atom_id res chain seq x y z
N MET A 1 15.16 9.13 6.54
CA MET A 1 14.07 8.28 7.10
C MET A 1 14.39 7.99 8.56
N SER A 2 13.41 8.08 9.48
CA SER A 2 13.63 7.67 10.87
C SER A 2 13.29 6.19 11.06
N THR A 3 14.19 5.44 11.69
CA THR A 3 13.98 4.04 12.13
C THR A 3 12.72 3.90 13.01
N GLU A 4 12.36 4.96 13.74
CA GLU A 4 11.15 5.03 14.56
C GLU A 4 9.88 4.96 13.70
N THR A 5 9.81 5.73 12.61
CA THR A 5 8.69 5.71 11.66
C THR A 5 8.53 4.33 11.03
N HIS A 6 9.66 3.72 10.61
CA HIS A 6 9.66 2.38 10.06
C HIS A 6 9.11 1.36 11.08
N THR A 7 9.62 1.40 12.32
CA THR A 7 9.20 0.47 13.39
C THR A 7 7.72 0.63 13.73
N ALA A 8 7.23 1.87 13.80
CA ALA A 8 5.82 2.16 14.10
C ALA A 8 4.90 1.65 12.98
N LEU A 9 5.26 1.87 11.71
CA LEU A 9 4.51 1.37 10.57
C LEU A 9 4.49 -0.16 10.54
N TYR A 10 5.66 -0.78 10.68
CA TYR A 10 5.81 -2.24 10.74
C TYR A 10 4.90 -2.86 11.81
N ARG A 11 4.99 -2.38 13.06
CA ARG A 11 4.19 -2.90 14.17
C ARG A 11 2.70 -2.77 13.92
N GLN A 12 2.28 -1.65 13.32
CA GLN A 12 0.88 -1.48 12.99
C GLN A 12 0.44 -2.46 11.90
N VAL A 13 1.23 -2.66 10.84
CA VAL A 13 0.88 -3.61 9.77
C VAL A 13 0.70 -5.02 10.33
N VAL A 14 1.60 -5.48 11.21
CA VAL A 14 1.47 -6.78 11.88
C VAL A 14 0.18 -6.84 12.69
N ALA A 15 -0.07 -5.85 13.56
CA ALA A 15 -1.26 -5.84 14.41
C ALA A 15 -2.57 -5.88 13.61
N GLU A 16 -2.63 -5.17 12.47
CA GLU A 16 -3.83 -5.13 11.64
C GLU A 16 -4.08 -6.47 10.91
N ILE A 17 -3.01 -7.11 10.41
CA ILE A 17 -3.08 -8.44 9.77
C ILE A 17 -3.44 -9.52 10.81
N GLU A 18 -2.83 -9.46 12.00
CA GLU A 18 -3.16 -10.37 13.09
C GLU A 18 -4.63 -10.28 13.46
N ALA A 19 -5.13 -9.06 13.69
CA ALA A 19 -6.52 -8.85 14.11
C ALA A 19 -7.54 -9.28 13.05
N ARG A 20 -7.27 -9.03 11.76
CA ARG A 20 -8.28 -9.23 10.69
C ARG A 20 -8.15 -10.53 9.92
N LEU A 21 -6.96 -11.12 9.86
CA LEU A 21 -6.72 -12.33 9.08
C LEU A 21 -6.35 -13.50 9.99
N LEU A 22 -5.33 -13.35 10.84
CA LEU A 22 -4.80 -14.50 11.57
C LEU A 22 -5.69 -14.89 12.75
N ALA A 23 -6.22 -13.95 13.52
CA ALA A 23 -7.09 -14.25 14.65
C ALA A 23 -8.40 -14.96 14.23
N PRO A 24 -9.11 -14.55 13.16
CA PRO A 24 -10.24 -15.33 12.64
C PRO A 24 -9.86 -16.73 12.16
N LEU A 25 -8.70 -16.88 11.50
CA LEU A 25 -8.22 -18.20 11.07
C LEU A 25 -7.84 -19.09 12.25
N ASP A 26 -7.30 -18.52 13.32
CA ASP A 26 -6.94 -19.24 14.55
C ASP A 26 -8.19 -19.86 15.19
N VAL A 27 -9.29 -19.09 15.22
CA VAL A 27 -10.60 -19.55 15.70
C VAL A 27 -11.18 -20.65 14.79
N LEU A 28 -11.06 -20.51 13.47
CA LEU A 28 -11.61 -21.47 12.52
C LEU A 28 -10.85 -22.80 12.46
N LEU A 29 -9.53 -22.76 12.65
CA LEU A 29 -8.64 -23.91 12.50
C LEU A 29 -8.24 -24.55 13.84
N ASP A 30 -8.74 -24.01 14.96
CA ASP A 30 -8.55 -24.51 16.33
C ASP A 30 -7.09 -24.89 16.64
N GLY A 31 -6.16 -23.98 16.33
CA GLY A 31 -4.74 -24.32 16.48
C GLY A 31 -3.76 -23.18 16.21
N ALA A 32 -3.25 -22.61 17.29
CA ALA A 32 -2.16 -21.62 17.25
C ALA A 32 -0.88 -22.16 16.57
N GLU A 33 -0.62 -23.47 16.68
CA GLU A 33 0.54 -24.10 16.03
C GLU A 33 0.41 -24.13 14.50
N ALA A 34 -0.80 -24.37 13.97
CA ALA A 34 -1.04 -24.43 12.53
C ALA A 34 -0.70 -23.10 11.84
N LEU A 35 -0.86 -21.98 12.56
CA LEU A 35 -0.58 -20.63 12.05
C LEU A 35 0.81 -20.09 12.45
N ALA A 36 1.61 -20.82 13.21
CA ALA A 36 2.89 -20.32 13.71
C ALA A 36 3.88 -19.97 12.58
N SER A 37 3.92 -20.79 11.52
CA SER A 37 4.73 -20.52 10.32
C SER A 37 4.25 -19.27 9.56
N LEU A 38 2.93 -19.09 9.45
CA LEU A 38 2.33 -17.94 8.78
C LEU A 38 2.57 -16.65 9.56
N ARG A 39 2.45 -16.66 10.89
CA ARG A 39 2.78 -15.51 11.77
C ARG A 39 4.23 -15.04 11.55
N ARG A 40 5.19 -15.97 11.57
CA ARG A 40 6.60 -15.65 11.27
C ARG A 40 6.79 -15.06 9.87
N ARG A 41 6.05 -15.56 8.89
CA ARG A 41 6.13 -15.04 7.51
C ARG A 41 5.58 -13.61 7.41
N VAL A 42 4.44 -13.36 8.05
CA VAL A 42 3.83 -12.02 8.11
C VAL A 42 4.78 -11.02 8.78
N ASP A 43 5.46 -11.41 9.86
CA ASP A 43 6.45 -10.57 10.54
C ASP A 43 7.55 -10.08 9.57
N VAL A 44 8.18 -11.02 8.87
CA VAL A 44 9.25 -10.72 7.89
C VAL A 44 8.74 -9.91 6.71
N ASP A 45 7.60 -10.29 6.14
CA ASP A 45 7.02 -9.60 4.99
C ASP A 45 6.54 -8.18 5.38
N ALA A 46 6.02 -7.98 6.60
CA ALA A 46 5.60 -6.67 7.11
C ALA A 46 6.78 -5.70 7.27
N GLN A 47 7.95 -6.17 7.73
CA GLN A 47 9.16 -5.35 7.74
C GLN A 47 9.54 -4.91 6.32
N THR A 48 9.44 -5.84 5.36
CA THR A 48 9.72 -5.56 3.95
C THR A 48 8.74 -4.54 3.38
N TRP A 49 7.44 -4.68 3.63
CA TRP A 49 6.43 -3.73 3.15
C TRP A 49 6.60 -2.35 3.81
N ALA A 50 6.92 -2.29 5.10
CA ALA A 50 7.20 -1.02 5.77
C ALA A 50 8.44 -0.33 5.18
N ALA A 51 9.48 -1.08 4.81
CA ALA A 51 10.63 -0.54 4.10
C ALA A 51 10.26 -0.04 2.70
N GLN A 52 9.45 -0.81 1.96
CA GLN A 52 8.99 -0.44 0.61
C GLN A 52 8.13 0.83 0.63
N MET A 53 7.14 0.92 1.52
CA MET A 53 6.22 2.07 1.61
C MET A 53 6.93 3.38 1.92
N LEU A 54 8.03 3.32 2.68
CA LEU A 54 8.81 4.51 3.05
C LEU A 54 10.02 4.73 2.13
N GLY A 55 10.26 3.80 1.21
CA GLY A 55 11.37 3.83 0.28
C GLY A 55 11.22 4.89 -0.82
N PRO A 56 12.30 5.15 -1.58
CA PRO A 56 12.31 6.18 -2.62
C PRO A 56 11.54 5.78 -3.89
N ASP A 57 11.30 4.49 -4.11
CA ASP A 57 10.55 3.99 -5.27
C ASP A 57 9.05 4.17 -5.03
N ALA A 58 8.49 5.23 -5.63
CA ALA A 58 7.10 5.60 -5.47
C ALA A 58 6.12 4.52 -5.97
N GLU A 59 6.47 3.76 -7.00
CA GLU A 59 5.58 2.75 -7.58
C GLU A 59 5.58 1.48 -6.72
N LEU A 60 6.76 1.06 -6.25
CA LEU A 60 6.88 -0.02 -5.29
C LEU A 60 6.20 0.32 -3.96
N ALA A 61 6.37 1.55 -3.47
CA ALA A 61 5.75 2.02 -2.25
C ALA A 61 4.21 2.02 -2.35
N ARG A 62 3.67 2.53 -3.46
CA ARG A 62 2.23 2.50 -3.76
C ARG A 62 1.72 1.06 -3.84
N SER A 63 2.41 0.20 -4.57
CA SER A 63 2.03 -1.20 -4.74
C SER A 63 1.99 -1.95 -3.40
N ALA A 64 2.99 -1.73 -2.54
CA ALA A 64 3.01 -2.29 -1.18
C ALA A 64 1.83 -1.79 -0.34
N ALA A 65 1.55 -0.49 -0.36
CA ALA A 65 0.42 0.10 0.37
C ALA A 65 -0.93 -0.45 -0.11
N ILE A 66 -1.16 -0.58 -1.42
CA ILE A 66 -2.38 -1.18 -1.99
C ILE A 66 -2.52 -2.63 -1.53
N ARG A 67 -1.44 -3.43 -1.59
CA ARG A 67 -1.47 -4.84 -1.18
C ARG A 67 -1.87 -4.99 0.29
N VAL A 68 -1.28 -4.21 1.18
CA VAL A 68 -1.62 -4.25 2.61
C VAL A 68 -3.07 -3.82 2.81
N LEU A 69 -3.50 -2.70 2.22
CA LEU A 69 -4.87 -2.19 2.34
C LEU A 69 -5.94 -3.17 1.86
N ALA A 70 -5.66 -3.94 0.80
CA ALA A 70 -6.58 -4.95 0.28
C ALA A 70 -6.93 -6.04 1.31
N VAL A 71 -6.09 -6.22 2.34
CA VAL A 71 -6.29 -7.20 3.41
C VAL A 71 -6.81 -6.55 4.69
N VAL A 72 -6.30 -5.37 5.05
CA VAL A 72 -6.43 -4.84 6.42
C VAL A 72 -7.50 -3.78 6.64
N GLN A 73 -8.17 -3.21 5.62
CA GLN A 73 -9.19 -2.19 5.89
C GLN A 73 -10.41 -2.23 4.95
N PRO A 74 -11.62 -1.87 5.46
CA PRO A 74 -12.74 -1.49 4.61
C PRO A 74 -12.46 -0.13 3.94
N PHE A 75 -13.10 0.10 2.81
CA PHE A 75 -13.02 1.33 2.02
C PHE A 75 -13.54 2.62 2.72
N ASP A 76 -13.81 2.59 4.04
CA ASP A 76 -14.28 3.74 4.83
C ASP A 76 -13.68 3.77 6.26
N PRO A 77 -12.45 4.29 6.43
CA PRO A 77 -11.76 4.29 7.72
C PRO A 77 -12.30 5.36 8.69
N ASP A 78 -12.31 5.03 9.98
CA ASP A 78 -12.62 5.98 11.05
C ASP A 78 -11.67 7.21 11.02
N PRO A 79 -12.13 8.42 11.35
CA PRO A 79 -11.29 9.62 11.39
C PRO A 79 -9.99 9.49 12.19
N SER A 80 -9.97 8.70 13.26
CA SER A 80 -8.76 8.46 14.06
C SER A 80 -7.69 7.65 13.32
N TRP A 81 -8.09 6.80 12.37
CA TRP A 81 -7.19 5.92 11.61
C TRP A 81 -6.18 6.72 10.78
N TRP A 82 -6.58 7.87 10.23
CA TRP A 82 -5.69 8.75 9.46
C TRP A 82 -4.51 9.31 10.25
N ARG A 83 -4.57 9.25 11.60
CA ARG A 83 -3.48 9.65 12.48
C ARG A 83 -2.50 8.53 12.79
N THR A 84 -2.81 7.29 12.40
CA THR A 84 -1.94 6.14 12.61
C THR A 84 -0.76 6.13 11.62
N PRO A 85 0.38 5.48 11.94
CA PRO A 85 1.51 5.32 11.01
C PRO A 85 1.11 4.82 9.61
N LEU A 86 0.27 3.80 9.52
CA LEU A 86 -0.23 3.26 8.26
C LEU A 86 -1.15 4.25 7.54
N GLY A 87 -2.06 4.91 8.28
CA GLY A 87 -2.94 5.93 7.71
C GLY A 87 -2.18 7.12 7.11
N ARG A 88 -1.07 7.52 7.76
CA ARG A 88 -0.16 8.55 7.22
C ARG A 88 0.57 8.10 5.97
N ALA A 89 1.16 6.90 5.98
CA ALA A 89 1.82 6.34 4.80
C ALA A 89 0.86 6.24 3.60
N VAL A 90 -0.37 5.78 3.83
CA VAL A 90 -1.41 5.66 2.79
C VAL A 90 -1.82 7.03 2.24
N LEU A 91 -2.01 8.01 3.13
CA LEU A 91 -2.32 9.38 2.72
C LEU A 91 -1.25 9.95 1.78
N ASP A 92 0.02 9.78 2.13
CA ASP A 92 1.14 10.32 1.35
C ASP A 92 1.30 9.62 0.00
N LEU A 93 1.12 8.30 -0.04
CA LEU A 93 1.34 7.48 -1.24
C LEU A 93 0.15 7.53 -2.22
N ILE A 94 -1.06 7.46 -1.69
CA ILE A 94 -2.27 7.17 -2.47
C ILE A 94 -3.35 8.24 -2.24
N GLY A 95 -3.47 8.76 -1.02
CA GLY A 95 -4.58 9.63 -0.61
C GLY A 95 -5.74 8.81 -0.06
N TYR A 96 -6.96 9.08 -0.51
CA TYR A 96 -8.15 8.28 -0.21
C TYR A 96 -8.36 7.23 -1.31
N PRO A 97 -8.25 5.92 -1.02
CA PRO A 97 -8.40 4.88 -2.05
C PRO A 97 -9.76 4.93 -2.75
N GLY A 98 -9.75 4.94 -4.09
CA GLY A 98 -10.97 4.83 -4.90
C GLY A 98 -11.89 6.05 -4.90
N ARG A 99 -11.46 7.22 -4.35
CA ARG A 99 -12.23 8.47 -4.42
C ARG A 99 -11.38 9.63 -4.90
N GLU A 100 -11.96 10.46 -5.74
CA GLU A 100 -11.33 11.71 -6.20
C GLU A 100 -11.64 12.89 -5.29
N SER A 101 -12.74 12.80 -4.53
CA SER A 101 -13.20 13.82 -3.59
C SER A 101 -13.58 13.24 -2.24
N VAL A 102 -13.41 14.06 -1.21
CA VAL A 102 -13.79 13.74 0.17
C VAL A 102 -14.53 14.90 0.81
N SER A 103 -15.35 14.60 1.82
CA SER A 103 -15.99 15.63 2.63
C SER A 103 -14.95 16.45 3.40
N ARG A 104 -15.30 17.67 3.80
CA ARG A 104 -14.40 18.52 4.61
C ARG A 104 -14.06 17.90 5.98
N SER A 105 -14.94 17.05 6.50
CA SER A 105 -14.70 16.33 7.76
C SER A 105 -13.63 15.25 7.57
N VAL A 106 -13.75 14.46 6.49
CA VAL A 106 -12.76 13.43 6.14
C VAL A 106 -11.42 14.07 5.78
N ALA A 107 -11.41 15.16 5.01
CA ALA A 107 -10.19 15.92 4.74
C ALA A 107 -9.54 16.45 6.03
N GLY A 108 -10.34 16.86 7.02
CA GLY A 108 -9.86 17.30 8.32
C GLY A 108 -9.18 16.16 9.07
N ALA A 109 -9.81 14.99 9.09
CA ALA A 109 -9.24 13.78 9.67
C ALA A 109 -7.91 13.38 9.00
N MET A 110 -7.88 13.35 7.66
CA MET A 110 -6.68 13.09 6.86
C MET A 110 -5.54 14.05 7.22
N LEU A 111 -5.82 15.34 7.32
CA LEU A 111 -4.81 16.36 7.63
C LEU A 111 -4.49 16.48 9.12
N GLY A 112 -5.29 15.88 10.01
CA GLY A 112 -5.19 16.08 11.46
C GLY A 112 -5.60 17.49 11.90
N ILE A 113 -6.52 18.14 11.18
CA ILE A 113 -7.04 19.48 11.49
C ILE A 113 -8.57 19.47 11.59
N THR A 114 -9.14 20.54 12.11
CA THR A 114 -10.61 20.67 12.21
C THR A 114 -11.25 20.87 10.84
N ARG A 115 -12.55 20.51 10.72
CA ARG A 115 -13.37 20.82 9.53
C ARG A 115 -13.33 22.32 9.19
N GLN A 116 -13.28 23.18 10.20
CA GLN A 116 -13.17 24.63 10.01
C GLN A 116 -11.81 25.01 9.40
N GLY A 117 -10.72 24.42 9.88
CA GLY A 117 -9.39 24.62 9.28
C GLY A 117 -9.34 24.20 7.81
N VAL A 118 -10.02 23.11 7.43
CA VAL A 118 -10.17 22.72 6.02
C VAL A 118 -10.95 23.77 5.24
N GLN A 119 -12.06 24.27 5.79
CA GLN A 119 -12.85 25.31 5.14
C GLN A 119 -12.02 26.58 4.89
N ASP A 120 -11.20 26.97 5.85
CA ASP A 120 -10.31 28.13 5.72
C ASP A 120 -9.24 27.89 4.65
N LEU A 121 -8.64 26.70 4.59
CA LEU A 121 -7.68 26.35 3.54
C LEU A 121 -8.32 26.36 2.14
N VAL A 122 -9.54 25.87 2.02
CA VAL A 122 -10.31 25.91 0.77
C VAL A 122 -10.59 27.36 0.37
N ASN A 123 -11.02 28.21 1.31
CA ASN A 123 -11.31 29.62 1.03
C ASN A 123 -10.06 30.41 0.64
N ARG A 124 -8.89 30.04 1.17
CA ARG A 124 -7.59 30.63 0.83
C ARG A 124 -6.94 30.05 -0.43
N GLY A 125 -7.63 29.14 -1.14
CA GLY A 125 -7.11 28.48 -2.34
C GLY A 125 -5.93 27.53 -2.08
N LYS A 126 -5.75 27.07 -0.83
CA LYS A 126 -4.70 26.12 -0.45
C LYS A 126 -5.15 24.66 -0.57
N LEU A 127 -6.44 24.42 -0.68
CA LEU A 127 -7.05 23.14 -1.02
C LEU A 127 -8.02 23.34 -2.19
N ALA A 128 -8.02 22.41 -3.13
CA ALA A 128 -8.86 22.48 -4.31
C ALA A 128 -10.26 21.93 -4.00
N ARG A 129 -11.30 22.67 -4.41
CA ARG A 129 -12.68 22.17 -4.41
C ARG A 129 -12.83 21.17 -5.56
N HIS A 130 -13.58 20.10 -5.33
CA HIS A 130 -13.96 19.17 -6.38
C HIS A 130 -15.30 19.61 -7.02
N PRO A 131 -15.51 19.42 -8.33
CA PRO A 131 -16.79 19.74 -9.00
C PRO A 131 -18.00 19.04 -8.37
N ASP A 132 -17.84 17.77 -7.95
CA ASP A 132 -18.90 16.99 -7.29
C ASP A 132 -19.19 17.42 -5.83
N GLY A 133 -18.50 18.46 -5.35
CA GLY A 133 -18.56 18.91 -3.97
C GLY A 133 -17.43 18.35 -3.10
N GLY A 134 -17.19 19.00 -1.96
CA GLY A 134 -16.11 18.62 -1.04
C GLY A 134 -14.73 19.14 -1.46
N VAL A 135 -13.69 18.35 -1.18
CA VAL A 135 -12.28 18.69 -1.38
C VAL A 135 -11.61 17.59 -2.21
N SER A 136 -10.78 17.99 -3.18
CA SER A 136 -10.02 17.05 -4.00
C SER A 136 -8.98 16.28 -3.16
N VAL A 137 -8.99 14.96 -3.27
CA VAL A 137 -8.04 14.05 -2.60
C VAL A 137 -6.60 14.36 -3.01
N ALA A 138 -6.37 14.68 -4.28
CA ALA A 138 -5.05 15.07 -4.78
C ALA A 138 -4.51 16.31 -4.05
N SER A 139 -5.37 17.32 -3.81
CA SER A 139 -4.97 18.53 -3.08
C SER A 139 -4.69 18.27 -1.59
N VAL A 140 -5.46 17.37 -0.96
CA VAL A 140 -5.26 16.97 0.43
C VAL A 140 -3.93 16.23 0.59
N ARG A 141 -3.65 15.27 -0.29
CA ARG A 141 -2.37 14.55 -0.31
C ARG A 141 -1.19 15.48 -0.56
N ALA A 142 -1.26 16.34 -1.57
CA ALA A 142 -0.19 17.29 -1.86
C ALA A 142 0.11 18.18 -0.65
N ARG A 143 -0.94 18.59 0.08
CA ARG A 143 -0.79 19.35 1.31
C ARG A 143 -0.09 18.53 2.41
N ALA A 144 -0.50 17.29 2.64
CA ALA A 144 0.13 16.41 3.63
C ALA A 144 1.64 16.25 3.37
N CYS A 145 2.02 15.94 2.13
CA CYS A 145 3.43 15.81 1.75
C CYS A 145 4.21 17.13 1.88
N SER A 146 3.57 18.28 1.60
CA SER A 146 4.22 19.60 1.72
C SER A 146 4.51 20.03 3.16
N VAL A 147 3.73 19.55 4.14
CA VAL A 147 3.90 19.91 5.56
C VAL A 147 5.13 19.22 6.16
N VAL A 148 5.48 18.02 5.68
CA VAL A 148 6.65 17.26 6.16
C VAL A 148 7.98 17.89 5.73
N GLY A 149 7.99 18.72 4.68
CA GLY A 149 9.18 19.45 4.20
C GLY A 149 9.27 20.93 4.59
N GLY A 150 8.30 21.45 5.36
CA GLY A 150 8.08 22.90 5.52
C GLY A 150 8.69 23.57 6.76
N GLY A 151 9.73 22.98 7.36
CA GLY A 151 10.47 23.56 8.49
C GLY A 151 11.66 24.39 8.02
N GLY A 152 11.41 25.58 7.47
CA GLY A 152 12.46 26.60 7.27
C GLY A 152 12.64 27.09 5.84
N VAL A 153 11.90 28.13 5.46
CA VAL A 153 12.44 29.30 4.75
C VAL A 153 11.59 30.52 5.10
N SER A 154 12.05 31.30 6.07
CA SER A 154 11.68 32.72 6.21
C SER A 154 12.80 33.54 5.62
N GLY A 155 12.50 34.35 4.61
CA GLY A 155 13.32 35.49 4.19
C GLY A 155 13.45 35.70 2.68
N ALA A 156 13.21 36.95 2.24
CA ALA A 156 13.22 37.51 0.87
C ALA A 156 11.88 37.33 0.12
N SER A 157 10.98 38.31 -0.01
CA SER A 157 11.06 39.78 -0.20
C SER A 157 11.88 40.21 -1.42
N GLY A 158 11.20 40.82 -2.40
CA GLY A 158 11.73 41.36 -3.66
C GLY A 158 10.95 40.80 -4.87
N ALA A 159 9.76 41.33 -5.20
CA ALA A 159 9.51 42.52 -6.03
C ALA A 159 9.63 42.26 -7.56
N SER A 160 8.60 42.73 -8.27
CA SER A 160 8.51 42.97 -9.74
C SER A 160 8.56 41.73 -10.64
N GLY A 161 7.79 41.59 -11.72
CA GLY A 161 6.90 42.50 -12.42
C GLY A 161 6.73 41.96 -13.85
N GLY A 162 5.68 42.42 -14.54
CA GLY A 162 5.69 42.44 -16.00
C GLY A 162 5.03 41.27 -16.72
N ALA A 163 4.06 41.64 -17.54
CA ALA A 163 3.25 40.81 -18.43
C ALA A 163 4.01 40.34 -19.68
N ASN A 164 3.48 39.28 -20.31
CA ASN A 164 3.08 39.22 -21.73
C ASN A 164 2.65 37.79 -22.06
N ALA A 165 1.42 37.52 -22.50
CA ALA A 165 0.74 37.89 -23.75
C ALA A 165 0.80 36.73 -24.76
N SER A 166 -0.38 36.52 -25.34
CA SER A 166 -0.82 35.48 -26.26
C SER A 166 -0.06 35.39 -27.59
N GLY A 167 -0.23 34.23 -28.24
CA GLY A 167 0.00 34.00 -29.67
C GLY A 167 0.94 32.82 -29.92
N VAL A 168 0.79 31.94 -30.91
CA VAL A 168 -0.17 31.80 -32.02
C VAL A 168 -0.07 30.32 -32.45
N ALA A 169 -1.14 29.81 -33.06
CA ALA A 169 -1.23 28.50 -33.71
C ALA A 169 -0.26 28.32 -34.90
N SER A 170 0.08 27.05 -35.22
CA SER A 170 -0.27 26.34 -36.49
C SER A 170 0.78 25.38 -37.07
N ALA A 171 0.24 24.43 -37.85
CA ALA A 171 0.81 23.48 -38.82
C ALA A 171 1.40 22.17 -38.25
N SER A 172 0.81 20.98 -38.46
CA SER A 172 0.40 20.22 -39.68
C SER A 172 1.52 19.59 -40.50
N GLY A 173 1.36 18.28 -40.76
CA GLY A 173 2.06 17.46 -41.77
C GLY A 173 3.30 16.73 -41.20
N VAL A 174 3.61 15.46 -41.47
CA VAL A 174 3.30 14.51 -42.56
C VAL A 174 3.67 13.10 -42.04
N ALA A 175 2.78 12.11 -42.13
CA ALA A 175 2.82 10.88 -42.95
C ALA A 175 4.07 9.95 -42.85
N GLY A 176 3.77 8.64 -42.75
CA GLY A 176 4.66 7.48 -42.91
C GLY A 176 4.15 6.32 -42.04
N VAL A 177 3.18 5.50 -42.47
CA VAL A 177 3.30 4.38 -43.42
C VAL A 177 4.56 3.53 -43.16
N GLY A 178 4.35 2.37 -42.55
CA GLY A 178 5.36 1.34 -42.29
C GLY A 178 4.67 0.08 -41.77
N ASP A 179 4.31 -0.78 -42.71
CA ASP A 179 3.62 -2.06 -42.58
C ASP A 179 4.59 -3.22 -42.27
N VAL A 180 4.01 -4.36 -41.86
CA VAL A 180 4.54 -5.75 -41.83
C VAL A 180 5.52 -6.18 -40.72
N GLY A 181 5.12 -7.22 -39.99
CA GLY A 181 6.02 -8.08 -39.23
C GLY A 181 5.36 -9.19 -38.40
N VAL A 182 4.52 -10.04 -39.02
CA VAL A 182 4.09 -11.34 -38.44
C VAL A 182 5.05 -12.43 -38.93
N VAL A 183 5.81 -13.04 -38.02
CA VAL A 183 6.36 -14.43 -37.98
C VAL A 183 6.85 -14.61 -36.53
N GLY A 184 6.56 -15.62 -35.71
CA GLY A 184 6.22 -17.03 -35.93
C GLY A 184 7.25 -17.88 -35.16
N ASP A 185 6.77 -18.87 -34.39
CA ASP A 185 7.52 -20.03 -33.84
C ASP A 185 8.62 -19.75 -32.80
N GLY A 186 8.81 -20.49 -31.71
CA GLY A 186 8.53 -21.89 -31.46
C GLY A 186 9.75 -22.47 -30.72
N ALA A 187 9.64 -22.75 -29.42
CA ALA A 187 10.63 -23.57 -28.71
C ALA A 187 10.01 -24.22 -27.47
N ARG A 188 9.30 -25.33 -27.73
CA ARG A 188 9.10 -26.42 -26.77
C ARG A 188 10.21 -27.46 -27.02
N VAL A 189 10.99 -27.77 -25.99
CA VAL A 189 11.82 -28.98 -25.85
C VAL A 189 11.65 -29.36 -24.37
N GLY A 190 11.04 -30.48 -23.98
CA GLY A 190 11.39 -31.87 -24.30
C GLY A 190 12.19 -32.42 -23.10
N LEU A 191 11.50 -32.94 -22.07
CA LEU A 191 11.41 -34.37 -21.77
C LEU A 191 12.74 -35.14 -21.88
N ALA A 192 13.31 -35.48 -20.73
CA ALA A 192 14.07 -36.71 -20.52
C ALA A 192 13.69 -37.24 -19.13
N GLY A 193 12.95 -38.34 -19.11
CA GLY A 193 12.82 -39.18 -17.94
C GLY A 193 14.03 -40.12 -17.85
N ASP A 194 14.32 -40.59 -16.64
CA ASP A 194 14.89 -41.92 -16.44
C ASP A 194 14.35 -42.50 -15.14
N ALA A 195 14.17 -43.81 -15.15
CA ALA A 195 13.39 -44.61 -14.22
C ALA A 195 14.28 -45.66 -13.55
N GLY A 196 13.91 -46.06 -12.33
CA GLY A 196 14.44 -47.25 -11.63
C GLY A 196 14.31 -47.04 -10.12
N VAL A 197 13.31 -47.56 -9.40
CA VAL A 197 12.92 -48.98 -9.11
C VAL A 197 13.99 -49.78 -8.36
N ALA A 198 13.77 -49.90 -7.04
CA ALA A 198 13.93 -51.08 -6.17
C ALA A 198 13.54 -50.60 -4.74
N GLY A 199 12.61 -51.17 -3.97
CA GLY A 199 12.08 -52.53 -3.91
C GLY A 199 12.88 -53.35 -2.89
N ASP A 200 12.42 -53.43 -1.63
CA ASP A 200 12.41 -54.58 -0.67
C ASP A 200 12.14 -54.06 0.75
N ALA A 201 10.97 -54.30 1.36
CA ALA A 201 10.55 -55.43 2.19
C ALA A 201 11.23 -55.51 3.59
N GLY A 202 10.39 -55.58 4.63
CA GLY A 202 10.81 -55.67 6.03
C GLY A 202 9.62 -55.86 6.95
N VAL A 203 8.99 -57.03 6.85
CA VAL A 203 7.96 -57.55 7.78
C VAL A 203 8.63 -58.09 9.05
N ALA A 204 7.98 -57.86 10.20
CA ALA A 204 7.75 -58.82 11.31
C ALA A 204 7.98 -58.22 12.71
N GLY A 205 7.04 -58.46 13.61
CA GLY A 205 7.29 -58.37 15.06
C GLY A 205 6.08 -58.03 15.91
N GLY A 206 5.10 -58.94 15.99
CA GLY A 206 4.06 -58.86 17.02
C GLY A 206 4.61 -59.14 18.42
N SER A 207 3.98 -58.59 19.46
CA SER A 207 4.02 -59.17 20.80
C SER A 207 2.81 -58.74 21.64
N MET A 208 1.93 -59.71 21.89
CA MET A 208 0.95 -59.73 22.98
C MET A 208 1.65 -60.02 24.31
N ARG A 209 1.25 -59.30 25.37
CA ARG A 209 1.14 -59.68 26.80
C ARG A 209 0.71 -58.38 27.51
N GLY A 210 -0.44 -58.22 28.18
CA GLY A 210 -1.16 -59.12 29.06
C GLY A 210 -0.61 -59.01 30.48
N ARG A 211 -1.19 -58.15 31.35
CA ARG A 211 -1.33 -58.43 32.79
C ARG A 211 -2.26 -57.47 33.53
N ALA A 212 -3.19 -58.08 34.26
CA ALA A 212 -4.04 -57.50 35.29
C ALA A 212 -3.30 -57.38 36.65
N GLY A 213 -3.81 -56.52 37.52
CA GLY A 213 -3.55 -56.44 38.97
C GLY A 213 -4.27 -55.20 39.50
N ARG A 214 -5.51 -55.36 39.96
CA ARG A 214 -5.92 -55.42 41.39
C ARG A 214 -5.82 -54.09 42.10
#